data_AF-A0A814IDY1-F1
#
_entry.id   AF-A0A814IDY1-F1
#
_cell.length_a   1.000
_cell.length_b   1.000
_cell.length_c   1.000
_cell.angle_alpha   90.00
_cell.angle_beta   90.00
_cell.angle_gamma   90.00
#
_symmetry.space_group_name_H-M   'P 1'
#
loop_
_entity.id
_entity.type
_entity.pdbx_description
1 polymer ?
#
loop_
_entity_poly.entity_id
_entity_poly.type
_entity_poly.pdbx_seq_one_letter_code
_entity_poly.pdbx_strand_id
1 'polypeptide(L)' 'MQMFCGGVQQQYTINKGKCGICGEVYDEKNKLFEKGGSMYKGTSVKTYEQGQQIQVKVN' A
#
# COMPACT_ATOMS: atom_id res chain seq x y z
N MET A 1 9.61 8.33 3.25
CA MET A 1 8.56 7.69 4.07
C MET A 1 8.58 6.20 3.79
N GLN A 2 8.49 5.36 4.81
CA GLN A 2 8.58 3.90 4.68
C GLN A 2 7.19 3.27 4.85
N MET A 3 6.84 2.33 3.98
CA MET A 3 5.53 1.66 3.95
C MET A 3 5.61 0.29 4.62
N PHE A 4 5.86 0.30 5.94
CA PHE A 4 6.10 -0.91 6.73
C PHE A 4 4.93 -1.29 7.63
N CYS A 5 3.70 -1.01 7.23
CA CYS A 5 2.49 -1.38 7.99
C CYS A 5 2.42 -0.79 9.41
N GLY A 6 3.17 0.28 9.67
CA GLY A 6 3.33 0.84 11.03
C GLY A 6 4.45 0.22 11.88
N GLY A 7 5.24 -0.69 11.32
CA GLY A 7 6.29 -1.44 12.01
C GLY A 7 5.80 -2.77 12.59
N VAL A 8 6.75 -3.61 13.00
CA VAL A 8 6.50 -5.00 13.43
C VAL A 8 5.52 -5.07 14.60
N GLN A 9 5.68 -4.22 15.61
CA GLN A 9 4.79 -4.22 16.77
C GLN A 9 3.35 -3.85 16.38
N GLN A 10 3.17 -2.78 15.60
CA GLN A 10 1.86 -2.36 15.13
C GLN A 10 1.20 -3.44 14.27
N GLN A 11 1.94 -4.01 13.31
CA GLN A 11 1.42 -5.03 12.41
C GLN A 11 1.03 -6.32 13.15
N TYR A 12 1.95 -6.93 13.89
CA TYR A 12 1.75 -8.27 14.40
C TYR A 12 1.07 -8.32 15.78
N THR A 13 1.38 -7.36 16.66
CA THR A 13 0.83 -7.38 18.02
C THR A 13 -0.54 -6.70 18.08
N ILE A 14 -0.66 -5.50 17.50
CA ILE A 14 -1.88 -4.69 17.57
C ILE A 14 -2.86 -5.09 16.47
N ASN A 15 -2.39 -5.11 15.23
CA ASN A 15 -3.22 -5.37 14.04
C ASN A 15 -3.34 -6.84 13.66
N LYS A 16 -2.80 -7.76 14.47
CA LYS A 16 -2.95 -9.22 14.31
C LYS A 16 -2.53 -9.70 12.92
N GLY A 17 -1.41 -9.17 12.42
CA GLY A 17 -0.84 -9.48 11.12
C GLY A 17 -1.39 -8.63 9.96
N LYS A 18 -2.41 -7.80 10.19
CA LYS A 18 -3.02 -6.99 9.14
C LYS A 18 -2.18 -5.76 8.78
N CYS A 19 -2.27 -5.36 7.51
CA CYS A 19 -1.60 -4.19 6.94
C CYS A 19 -2.57 -3.44 6.02
N GLY A 20 -2.38 -2.13 5.84
CA GLY A 20 -3.09 -1.36 4.81
C GLY A 20 -2.69 -1.82 3.41
N ILE A 21 -3.58 -1.66 2.43
CA ILE A 21 -3.37 -2.23 1.08
C ILE A 21 -2.19 -1.59 0.35
N CYS A 22 -1.86 -0.34 0.70
CA CYS A 22 -0.73 0.40 0.16
C CYS A 22 0.50 0.36 1.08
N GLY A 23 0.49 -0.46 2.15
CA GLY A 23 1.60 -0.58 3.12
C GLY A 23 1.53 0.39 4.30
N GLU A 24 0.41 1.10 4.45
CA GLU A 24 0.10 1.96 5.60
C GLU A 24 -0.27 1.12 6.85
N VAL A 25 -0.25 1.75 8.02
CA VAL A 25 -0.75 1.17 9.28
C VAL A 25 -2.21 0.72 9.10
N TYR A 26 -2.57 -0.52 9.44
CA TYR A 26 -3.91 -1.06 9.16
C TYR A 26 -5.05 -0.31 9.86
N ASP A 27 -4.87 0.08 11.12
CA ASP A 27 -5.87 0.74 11.96
C ASP A 27 -5.92 2.27 11.82
N GLU A 28 -5.06 2.85 10.98
CA GLU A 28 -5.12 4.29 10.65
C GLU A 28 -6.45 4.63 9.96
N LYS A 29 -7.15 5.66 10.46
CA LYS A 29 -8.44 6.08 9.89
C LYS A 29 -8.25 6.80 8.56
N ASN A 30 -7.21 7.63 8.48
CA ASN A 30 -6.91 8.44 7.31
C ASN A 30 -5.79 7.81 6.49
N LYS A 31 -6.14 6.83 5.66
CA LYS A 31 -5.23 6.21 4.68
C LYS A 31 -4.93 7.21 3.56
N LEU A 32 -3.70 7.70 3.50
CA LEU A 32 -3.31 8.77 2.57
C LEU A 32 -3.13 8.24 1.15
N PHE A 33 -2.65 7.01 0.98
CA PHE A 33 -2.23 6.45 -0.31
C PHE A 33 -3.25 5.49 -0.92
N GLU A 34 -4.15 4.96 -0.11
CA GLU A 34 -5.29 4.18 -0.59
C GLU A 34 -6.26 5.04 -1.42
N LYS A 35 -7.09 4.38 -2.23
CA LYS A 35 -8.07 5.07 -3.07
C LYS A 35 -9.00 5.94 -2.22
N GLY A 36 -9.01 7.24 -2.49
CA GLY A 36 -9.77 8.25 -1.72
C GLY A 36 -8.94 9.02 -0.71
N GLY A 37 -7.70 8.60 -0.43
CA GLY A 37 -6.74 9.35 0.37
C GLY A 37 -6.21 10.60 -0.35
N SER A 38 -5.68 11.55 0.41
CA SER A 38 -5.19 12.83 -0.14
C SER A 38 -3.99 12.70 -1.08
N MET A 39 -3.26 11.58 -1.03
CA MET A 39 -2.12 11.29 -1.91
C MET A 39 -2.52 10.43 -3.12
N TYR A 40 -3.76 9.94 -3.18
CA TYR A 40 -4.27 9.20 -4.32
C TYR A 40 -4.58 10.13 -5.50
N LYS A 41 -3.85 9.94 -6.61
CA LYS A 41 -3.97 10.79 -7.81
C LYS A 41 -4.95 10.25 -8.87
N GLY A 42 -5.35 8.99 -8.76
CA GLY A 42 -6.22 8.35 -9.76
C GLY A 42 -5.63 8.21 -11.16
N THR A 43 -4.32 8.38 -11.32
CA THR A 43 -3.63 8.30 -12.61
C THR A 43 -2.99 6.92 -12.79
N SER A 44 -3.34 6.23 -13.88
CA SER A 44 -2.62 5.03 -14.31
C SER A 44 -1.23 5.40 -14.81
N VAL A 45 -0.18 4.83 -14.20
CA VAL A 45 1.22 5.14 -14.55
C VAL A 45 1.78 4.26 -15.66
N LYS A 46 1.12 3.13 -15.95
CA LYS A 46 1.47 2.16 -17.01
C LYS A 46 0.20 1.48 -17.52
N THR A 47 0.24 1.02 -18.76
CA THR A 47 -0.81 0.23 -19.41
C THR A 47 -0.24 -1.12 -19.78
N TYR A 48 -1.02 -2.19 -19.63
CA TYR A 48 -0.62 -3.56 -19.91
C TYR A 48 -1.74 -4.31 -20.64
N GLU A 49 -1.38 -5.34 -21.39
CA GLU A 49 -2.32 -6.29 -21.98
C GLU A 49 -2.67 -7.41 -21.00
N GLN A 50 -3.87 -7.96 -21.13
CA GLN A 50 -4.28 -9.11 -20.31
C GLN A 50 -3.37 -10.31 -20.58
N GLY A 51 -2.78 -10.86 -19.51
CA GLY A 51 -1.85 -11.99 -19.61
C GLY A 51 -0.40 -11.60 -19.94
N GLN A 52 -0.10 -10.33 -20.12
CA GLN A 52 1.26 -9.86 -20.37
C GLN A 52 2.18 -10.18 -19.18
N GLN A 53 3.31 -10.83 -19.45
CA GLN A 53 4.40 -10.93 -18.47
C GLN A 53 5.14 -9.59 -18.39
N ILE A 54 5.25 -9.02 -17.19
CA ILE A 54 5.85 -7.71 -16.96
C ILE A 54 7.07 -7.80 -16.05
N GLN A 55 8.09 -6.99 -16.32
CA GLN A 55 9.23 -6.82 -15.42
C GLN A 55 8.90 -5.74 -14.39
N VAL A 56 9.05 -6.08 -13.11
CA VAL A 56 8.87 -5.16 -11.97
C VAL A 56 10.23 -4.94 -11.31
N LYS A 57 10.53 -3.67 -10.97
CA LYS A 57 11.74 -3.28 -10.24
C LYS A 57 11.36 -2.78 -8.85
N VAL A 58 12.05 -3.26 -7.84
CA VAL A 58 11.98 -2.76 -6.45
C VAL A 58 13.34 -2.12 -6.14
N ASN A 59 13.32 -0.90 -5.60
CA ASN A 59 14.52 -0.15 -5.18
C ASN A 59 14.55 0.00 -3.67
#